data_AF-A0AAN6PA40-F1
#
_entry.id   AF-A0AAN6PA40-F1
#
_cell.length_a   1.000
_cell.length_b   1.000
_cell.length_c   1.000
_cell.angle_alpha   90.00
_cell.angle_beta   90.00
_cell.angle_gamma   90.00
#
_symmetry.space_group_name_H-M   'P 1'
#
loop_
_entity.id
_entity.type
_entity.pdbx_description
1 polymer ?
#
loop_
_entity_poly.entity_id
_entity_poly.type
_entity_poly.pdbx_seq_one_letter_code
_entity_poly.pdbx_strand_id
1 'polypeptide(L)'
;MMICEKVDSPESKPADTIVDWKGGESVLCLRSSSGNELCRGVGYVAADRVHVGGPSAAVHAWVEGIEQHDTIDDHDLDRKFLVTKRVEGQTLEQAWPWLSSPQRIRVADDVGRVCAIPAANTSSRFETVTGRSVHEPRPIDDAPKPHPTWKPRLFGPLSQERCLLTLGFTFYHADLGPTNVLVSDDGDRATGIIEWESGAYYPRFYVASKPASGAFGLECETEDPERWGQLLAEALQRHGYKVAAEYLP
;
A
#
# COMPACT_ATOMS: atom_id res chain seq x y z
N MET A 1 -14.72 -9.70 -9.36
CA MET A 1 -13.88 -9.95 -8.18
C MET A 1 -12.93 -11.10 -8.52
N MET A 2 -11.67 -11.02 -8.13
CA MET A 2 -10.70 -12.09 -8.40
C MET A 2 -10.57 -12.96 -7.14
N ILE A 3 -10.61 -14.27 -7.29
CA ILE A 3 -10.47 -15.24 -6.20
C ILE A 3 -9.20 -16.02 -6.43
N CYS A 4 -8.38 -16.15 -5.39
CA CYS A 4 -7.33 -17.14 -5.34
C CYS A 4 -7.73 -18.24 -4.38
N GLU A 5 -7.62 -19.49 -4.82
CA GLU A 5 -7.92 -20.65 -3.99
C GLU A 5 -6.86 -21.74 -4.19
N LYS A 6 -6.73 -22.58 -3.17
CA LYS A 6 -5.89 -23.76 -3.20
C LYS A 6 -6.72 -24.96 -3.65
N VAL A 7 -6.20 -25.72 -4.61
CA VAL A 7 -6.81 -26.97 -5.09
C VAL A 7 -5.89 -28.15 -4.83
N ASP A 8 -6.49 -29.26 -4.43
CA ASP A 8 -5.78 -30.48 -4.03
C ASP A 8 -5.12 -31.21 -5.22
N SER A 9 -5.61 -30.97 -6.43
CA SER A 9 -5.07 -31.57 -7.65
C SER A 9 -5.23 -30.66 -8.88
N PRO A 10 -4.40 -30.83 -9.92
CA PRO A 10 -4.58 -30.09 -11.17
C PRO A 10 -5.92 -30.37 -11.87
N GLU A 11 -6.54 -31.51 -11.58
CA GLU A 11 -7.79 -31.98 -12.18
C GLU A 11 -9.02 -31.38 -11.50
N SER A 12 -8.87 -30.87 -10.26
CA SER A 12 -9.92 -30.20 -9.49
C SER A 12 -9.98 -28.69 -9.71
N LYS A 13 -9.25 -28.15 -10.69
CA LYS A 13 -9.25 -26.71 -11.02
C LYS A 13 -10.64 -26.26 -11.51
N PRO A 14 -11.17 -25.13 -11.02
CA PRO A 14 -12.40 -24.57 -11.58
C PRO A 14 -12.26 -24.17 -13.04
N ALA A 15 -13.35 -24.31 -13.79
CA ALA A 15 -13.36 -24.03 -15.23
C ALA A 15 -13.10 -22.56 -15.59
N ASP A 16 -13.31 -21.64 -14.64
CA ASP A 16 -13.06 -20.20 -14.73
C ASP A 16 -11.65 -19.79 -14.25
N THR A 17 -10.75 -20.76 -14.07
CA THR A 17 -9.33 -20.49 -13.76
C THR A 17 -8.69 -19.68 -14.87
N ILE A 18 -8.16 -18.51 -14.49
CA ILE A 18 -7.40 -17.62 -15.37
C ILE A 18 -5.96 -18.09 -15.45
N VAL A 19 -5.37 -18.40 -14.30
CA VAL A 19 -4.00 -18.90 -14.21
C VAL A 19 -3.82 -19.77 -12.98
N ASP A 20 -2.93 -20.74 -13.06
CA ASP A 20 -2.56 -21.61 -11.95
C ASP A 20 -1.05 -21.78 -11.83
N TRP A 21 -0.59 -22.10 -10.63
CA TRP A 21 0.82 -22.35 -10.34
C TRP A 21 0.97 -23.33 -9.18
N LYS A 22 2.19 -23.84 -9.00
CA LYS A 22 2.51 -24.78 -7.94
C LYS A 22 2.91 -24.02 -6.67
N GLY A 23 2.17 -24.21 -5.58
CA GLY A 23 2.48 -23.69 -4.24
C GLY A 23 2.83 -24.83 -3.30
N GLY A 24 4.11 -25.16 -3.17
CA GLY A 24 4.57 -26.31 -2.37
C GLY A 24 4.05 -27.64 -2.94
N GLU A 25 3.30 -28.40 -2.12
CA GLU A 25 2.66 -29.67 -2.53
C GLU A 25 1.30 -29.47 -3.21
N SER A 26 0.77 -28.24 -3.23
CA SER A 26 -0.57 -27.94 -3.73
C SER A 26 -0.52 -27.13 -5.03
N VAL A 27 -1.65 -27.10 -5.75
CA VAL A 27 -1.84 -26.23 -6.92
C VAL A 27 -2.72 -25.07 -6.50
N LEU A 28 -2.35 -23.87 -6.91
CA LEU A 28 -3.05 -22.64 -6.60
C LEU A 28 -3.64 -22.09 -7.89
N CYS A 29 -4.89 -21.64 -7.85
CA CYS A 29 -5.56 -21.07 -9.00
C CYS A 29 -6.11 -19.69 -8.69
N LEU A 30 -5.99 -18.80 -9.66
CA LEU A 30 -6.59 -17.48 -9.68
C LEU A 30 -7.72 -17.49 -10.71
N ARG A 31 -8.94 -17.10 -10.31
CA ARG A 31 -10.14 -17.11 -11.15
C ARG A 31 -10.99 -15.84 -11.00
N SER A 32 -11.82 -15.55 -11.99
CA SER A 32 -12.80 -14.46 -11.91
C SER A 32 -14.11 -14.94 -11.28
N SER A 33 -14.46 -14.41 -10.11
CA SER A 33 -15.79 -14.65 -9.53
C SER A 33 -16.87 -13.87 -10.27
N SER A 34 -17.92 -14.58 -10.68
CA SER A 34 -19.19 -13.99 -11.10
C SER A 34 -19.95 -13.54 -9.84
N GLY A 35 -20.48 -12.31 -9.84
CA GLY A 35 -20.88 -11.55 -8.64
C GLY A 35 -21.94 -12.14 -7.69
N ASN A 36 -22.34 -13.40 -7.83
CA ASN A 36 -23.28 -14.11 -6.96
C ASN A 36 -22.64 -14.98 -5.86
N GLU A 37 -21.31 -15.09 -5.79
CA GLU A 37 -20.63 -15.82 -4.71
C GLU A 37 -20.41 -14.98 -3.44
N LEU A 38 -20.87 -13.72 -3.43
CA LEU A 38 -20.97 -12.93 -2.21
C LEU A 38 -22.13 -13.48 -1.35
N CYS A 39 -21.78 -13.98 -0.16
CA CYS A 39 -22.68 -14.33 0.94
C CYS A 39 -23.42 -15.69 0.81
N ARG A 40 -22.69 -16.80 0.95
CA ARG A 40 -23.23 -17.99 1.65
C ARG A 40 -22.18 -18.54 2.60
N GLY A 41 -22.34 -18.23 3.89
CA GLY A 41 -21.56 -18.85 4.94
C GLY A 41 -21.91 -20.34 5.06
N VAL A 42 -20.90 -21.21 4.96
CA VAL A 42 -20.67 -22.39 5.80
C VAL A 42 -19.18 -22.74 5.59
N GLY A 43 -18.34 -22.63 6.63
CA GLY A 43 -17.11 -23.42 6.74
C GLY A 43 -15.81 -22.97 6.06
N TYR A 44 -15.73 -21.81 5.39
CA TYR A 44 -14.44 -21.29 4.90
C TYR A 44 -13.70 -20.54 6.02
N VAL A 45 -12.52 -21.05 6.38
CA VAL A 45 -11.69 -20.49 7.45
C VAL A 45 -11.24 -19.10 7.01
N ALA A 46 -11.15 -18.14 7.94
CA ALA A 46 -10.74 -16.76 7.66
C ALA A 46 -9.36 -16.64 6.96
N ALA A 47 -8.58 -17.73 6.88
CA ALA A 47 -7.34 -17.88 6.14
C ALA A 47 -7.49 -17.75 4.60
N ASP A 48 -8.70 -17.96 4.05
CA ASP A 48 -8.93 -18.04 2.59
C ASP A 48 -9.47 -16.74 1.98
N ARG A 49 -9.46 -15.62 2.71
CA ARG A 49 -10.02 -14.35 2.22
C ARG A 49 -9.02 -13.53 1.42
N VAL A 50 -9.41 -13.20 0.20
CA VAL A 50 -8.76 -12.24 -0.70
C VAL A 50 -8.97 -10.81 -0.23
N HIS A 51 -7.88 -10.05 -0.04
CA HIS A 51 -7.92 -8.60 0.05
C HIS A 51 -8.17 -7.99 -1.33
N VAL A 52 -9.18 -7.13 -1.43
CA VAL A 52 -9.45 -6.35 -2.64
C VAL A 52 -8.50 -5.15 -2.62
N GLY A 53 -7.37 -5.29 -3.32
CA GLY A 53 -6.51 -4.15 -3.66
C GLY A 53 -7.24 -3.17 -4.56
N GLY A 54 -6.83 -1.90 -4.52
CA GLY A 54 -7.39 -0.81 -5.32
C GLY A 54 -7.25 -1.01 -6.84
N PRO A 55 -7.67 -0.01 -7.65
CA PRO A 55 -7.82 -0.13 -9.10
C PRO A 55 -6.51 -0.26 -9.92
N SER A 56 -5.35 -0.40 -9.28
CA SER A 56 -4.07 -0.64 -9.96
C SER A 56 -3.87 -2.13 -10.27
N ALA A 57 -3.09 -2.41 -11.32
CA ALA A 57 -3.05 -3.66 -12.07
C ALA A 57 -2.46 -4.90 -11.32
N ALA A 58 -2.35 -4.86 -10.00
CA ALA A 58 -1.87 -5.98 -9.18
C ALA A 58 -3.04 -6.59 -8.40
N VAL A 59 -3.48 -7.78 -8.80
CA VAL A 59 -4.35 -8.60 -7.94
C VAL A 59 -3.46 -9.33 -6.95
N HIS A 60 -3.55 -8.95 -5.69
CA HIS A 60 -2.84 -9.62 -4.61
C HIS A 60 -3.63 -10.83 -4.14
N ALA A 61 -3.15 -12.00 -4.53
CA ALA A 61 -3.67 -13.29 -4.13
C ALA A 61 -2.94 -13.80 -2.90
N TRP A 62 -3.67 -14.41 -1.97
CA TRP A 62 -3.15 -14.89 -0.69
C TRP A 62 -3.25 -16.40 -0.68
N VAL A 63 -2.14 -17.07 -0.38
CA VAL A 63 -2.17 -18.52 -0.15
C VAL A 63 -1.20 -18.91 0.96
N GLU A 64 -1.69 -19.69 1.92
CA GLU A 64 -0.84 -20.46 2.83
C GLU A 64 0.01 -21.48 2.06
N GLY A 65 1.32 -21.48 2.32
CA GLY A 65 2.27 -22.44 1.74
C GLY A 65 3.21 -21.88 0.66
N ILE A 66 3.10 -20.59 0.34
CA ILE A 66 4.09 -19.89 -0.50
C ILE A 66 5.28 -19.46 0.39
N GLU A 67 6.47 -20.01 0.11
CA GLU A 67 7.71 -19.66 0.81
C GLU A 67 8.36 -18.37 0.26
N GLN A 68 8.02 -17.94 -0.95
CA GLN A 68 8.68 -16.82 -1.67
C GLN A 68 7.74 -16.07 -2.63
N HIS A 69 8.04 -14.81 -2.97
CA HIS A 69 7.23 -14.05 -3.94
C HIS A 69 7.25 -14.71 -5.33
N ASP A 70 6.08 -14.97 -5.91
CA ASP A 70 5.91 -15.45 -7.28
C ASP A 70 5.31 -14.34 -8.15
N THR A 71 5.76 -14.27 -9.40
CA THR A 71 5.15 -13.40 -10.42
C THR A 71 4.50 -14.27 -11.49
N ILE A 72 3.25 -13.96 -11.81
CA ILE A 72 2.48 -14.68 -12.81
C ILE A 72 2.16 -13.73 -13.95
N ASP A 73 2.58 -14.10 -15.16
CA ASP A 73 2.33 -13.32 -16.37
C ASP A 73 1.06 -13.83 -17.07
N ASP A 74 0.09 -12.94 -17.28
CA ASP A 74 -1.07 -13.15 -18.15
C ASP A 74 -0.77 -12.43 -19.47
N HIS A 75 -0.23 -13.18 -20.42
CA HIS A 75 0.21 -12.67 -21.72
C HIS A 75 -0.94 -12.22 -22.61
N ASP A 76 -2.15 -12.76 -22.41
CA ASP A 76 -3.32 -12.43 -23.23
C ASP A 76 -3.84 -11.03 -22.90
N LEU A 77 -3.72 -10.62 -21.63
CA LEU A 77 -4.16 -9.31 -21.15
C LEU A 77 -3.01 -8.35 -20.83
N ASP A 78 -1.77 -8.72 -21.15
CA ASP A 78 -0.54 -7.97 -20.87
C ASP A 78 -0.49 -7.44 -19.42
N ARG A 79 -0.80 -8.33 -18.46
CA ARG A 79 -0.83 -8.00 -17.03
C ARG A 79 -0.02 -8.98 -16.21
N LYS A 80 0.43 -8.52 -15.03
CA LYS A 80 1.25 -9.31 -14.12
C LYS A 80 0.60 -9.37 -12.75
N PHE A 81 0.65 -10.54 -12.14
CA PHE A 81 0.21 -10.75 -10.76
C PHE A 81 1.44 -10.95 -9.87
N LEU A 82 1.45 -10.26 -8.74
CA LEU A 82 2.41 -10.51 -7.67
C LEU A 82 1.69 -11.30 -6.57
N VAL A 83 2.19 -12.49 -6.29
CA VAL A 83 1.66 -13.35 -5.22
C VAL A 83 2.68 -13.41 -4.10
N THR A 84 2.24 -13.16 -2.88
CA THR A 84 3.13 -13.04 -1.72
C THR A 84 2.59 -13.82 -0.53
N LYS A 85 3.48 -14.18 0.39
CA LYS A 85 3.05 -14.75 1.68
C LYS A 85 2.24 -13.72 2.46
N ARG A 86 1.11 -14.16 3.03
CA ARG A 86 0.28 -13.31 3.88
C ARG A 86 1.07 -12.80 5.09
N VAL A 87 0.95 -11.50 5.32
CA VAL A 87 1.32 -10.90 6.60
C VAL A 87 0.10 -11.00 7.51
N GLU A 88 0.29 -11.57 8.70
CA GLU A 88 -0.79 -11.75 9.68
C GLU A 88 -1.34 -10.41 10.18
N GLY A 89 -2.65 -10.34 10.38
CA GLY A 89 -3.36 -9.17 10.88
C GLY A 89 -4.53 -8.71 10.02
N GLN A 90 -5.20 -7.66 10.49
CA GLN A 90 -6.28 -6.95 9.81
C GLN A 90 -5.79 -5.57 9.38
N THR A 91 -6.42 -4.98 8.36
CA THR A 91 -6.05 -3.60 7.98
C THR A 91 -6.39 -2.63 9.11
N LEU A 92 -5.62 -1.56 9.25
CA LEU A 92 -5.90 -0.50 10.21
C LEU A 92 -7.31 0.06 10.00
N GLU A 93 -7.71 0.22 8.74
CA GLU A 93 -9.07 0.59 8.33
C GLU A 93 -10.16 -0.26 9.00
N GLN A 94 -9.98 -1.59 9.01
CA GLN A 94 -10.93 -2.54 9.60
C GLN A 94 -10.86 -2.55 11.14
N ALA A 95 -9.65 -2.44 11.68
CA ALA A 95 -9.41 -2.46 13.12
C ALA A 95 -9.83 -1.16 13.80
N TRP A 96 -9.81 -0.02 13.08
CA TRP A 96 -9.93 1.33 13.64
C TRP A 96 -11.08 1.54 14.63
N PRO A 97 -12.33 1.07 14.36
CA PRO A 97 -13.46 1.29 15.27
C PRO A 97 -13.25 0.68 16.66
N TRP A 98 -12.42 -0.36 16.76
CA TRP A 98 -12.19 -1.14 17.98
C TRP A 98 -10.90 -0.76 18.70
N LEU A 99 -10.01 -0.01 18.04
CA LEU A 99 -8.76 0.45 18.64
C LEU A 99 -9.02 1.59 19.63
N SER A 100 -8.50 1.44 20.84
CA SER A 100 -8.43 2.53 21.81
C SER A 100 -7.45 3.63 21.35
N SER A 101 -7.61 4.85 21.89
CA SER A 101 -6.69 5.95 21.56
C SER A 101 -5.21 5.61 21.81
N PRO A 102 -4.82 4.95 22.92
CA PRO A 102 -3.44 4.51 23.12
C PRO A 102 -2.95 3.50 22.07
N GLN A 103 -3.82 2.61 21.59
CA GLN A 103 -3.47 1.64 20.54
C GLN A 103 -3.20 2.33 19.21
N ARG A 104 -4.07 3.26 18.81
CA ARG A 104 -3.89 4.06 17.58
C ARG A 104 -2.56 4.81 17.58
N ILE A 105 -2.19 5.40 18.72
CA ILE A 105 -0.89 6.09 18.89
C ILE A 105 0.28 5.11 18.78
N ARG A 106 0.19 3.92 19.40
CA ARG A 106 1.23 2.89 19.30
C ARG A 106 1.42 2.40 17.88
N VAL A 107 0.32 2.11 17.16
CA VAL A 107 0.38 1.69 15.76
C VAL A 107 1.02 2.78 14.89
N ALA A 108 0.64 4.04 15.08
CA ALA A 108 1.26 5.16 14.35
C ALA A 108 2.77 5.28 14.66
N ASP A 109 3.17 5.11 15.92
CA ASP A 109 4.58 5.10 16.31
C ASP A 109 5.38 3.97 15.68
N ASP A 110 4.80 2.76 15.66
CA ASP A 110 5.39 1.59 15.02
C ASP A 110 5.60 1.83 13.53
N VAL A 111 4.59 2.36 12.83
CA VAL A 111 4.70 2.71 11.40
C VAL A 111 5.76 3.78 11.18
N GLY A 112 5.76 4.85 11.99
CA GLY A 112 6.77 5.90 11.91
C GLY A 112 8.19 5.38 12.09
N ARG A 113 8.40 4.44 13.04
CA ARG A 113 9.67 3.76 13.28
C ARG A 113 10.07 2.88 12.09
N VAL A 114 9.12 2.12 11.54
CA VAL A 114 9.37 1.28 10.36
C VAL A 114 9.76 2.13 9.15
N CYS A 115 9.14 3.29 8.94
CA CYS A 115 9.50 4.23 7.87
C CYS A 115 10.96 4.69 7.92
N ALA A 116 11.61 4.71 9.09
CA ALA A 116 13.03 5.07 9.20
C ALA A 116 13.97 4.04 8.54
N ILE A 117 13.56 2.77 8.44
CA ILE A 117 14.35 1.69 7.85
C ILE A 117 14.56 1.88 6.34
N PRO A 118 13.50 1.96 5.49
CA PRO A 118 13.65 2.22 4.06
C PRO A 118 14.29 3.59 3.81
N ALA A 119 14.05 4.57 4.68
CA ALA A 119 14.60 5.90 4.54
C ALA A 119 16.13 6.01 4.65
N ALA A 120 16.80 4.97 5.17
CA ALA A 120 18.25 4.88 5.07
C ALA A 120 18.73 4.74 3.61
N ASN A 121 17.86 4.28 2.70
CA ASN A 121 18.13 4.23 1.28
C ASN A 121 17.77 5.57 0.63
N THR A 122 18.77 6.22 0.04
CA THR A 122 18.66 7.58 -0.50
C THR A 122 19.00 7.65 -1.97
N SER A 123 18.36 8.56 -2.70
CA SER A 123 18.75 8.94 -4.06
C SER A 123 19.03 10.44 -4.16
N SER A 124 19.81 10.81 -5.17
CA SER A 124 20.00 12.20 -5.59
C SER A 124 18.86 12.71 -6.48
N ARG A 125 17.90 11.83 -6.82
CA ARG A 125 16.82 12.10 -7.77
C ARG A 125 15.47 11.66 -7.21
N PHE A 126 14.43 12.34 -7.68
CA PHE A 126 13.05 11.91 -7.51
C PHE A 126 12.71 10.86 -8.57
N GLU A 127 12.83 9.60 -8.19
CA GLU A 127 12.69 8.46 -9.11
C GLU A 127 12.23 7.20 -8.36
N THR A 128 11.75 6.22 -9.10
CA THR A 128 11.53 4.87 -8.58
C THR A 128 12.87 4.15 -8.37
N VAL A 129 12.86 3.00 -7.69
CA VAL A 129 14.07 2.15 -7.53
C VAL A 129 14.69 1.68 -8.85
N THR A 130 13.93 1.74 -9.95
CA THR A 130 14.37 1.40 -11.31
C THR A 130 14.81 2.63 -12.13
N GLY A 131 14.95 3.80 -11.51
CA GLY A 131 15.35 5.04 -12.17
C GLY A 131 14.29 5.60 -13.12
N ARG A 132 13.01 5.28 -12.90
CA ARG A 132 11.88 5.80 -13.68
C ARG A 132 11.19 6.94 -12.97
N SER A 133 10.36 7.68 -13.70
CA SER A 133 9.52 8.74 -13.13
C SER A 133 8.55 8.17 -12.09
N VAL A 134 8.37 8.91 -10.99
CA VAL A 134 7.41 8.56 -9.94
C VAL A 134 6.01 9.03 -10.35
N HIS A 135 5.01 8.17 -10.16
CA HIS A 135 3.61 8.49 -10.40
C HIS A 135 2.96 9.00 -9.11
N GLU A 136 3.10 10.28 -8.82
CA GLU A 136 2.50 10.92 -7.65
C GLU A 136 1.98 12.32 -8.00
N PRO A 137 0.65 12.58 -7.90
CA PRO A 137 0.07 13.83 -8.37
C PRO A 137 0.34 15.05 -7.46
N ARG A 138 0.68 14.86 -6.18
CA ARG A 138 0.59 15.93 -5.16
C ARG A 138 1.84 16.74 -4.76
N PRO A 139 3.07 16.49 -5.22
CA PRO A 139 4.11 17.53 -5.20
C PRO A 139 4.04 18.42 -6.45
N ILE A 140 2.96 18.34 -7.23
CA ILE A 140 2.85 19.01 -8.52
C ILE A 140 1.70 20.02 -8.44
N ASP A 141 1.98 21.30 -8.72
CA ASP A 141 0.96 22.32 -8.94
C ASP A 141 -0.17 21.80 -9.84
N ASP A 142 -1.41 22.26 -9.63
CA ASP A 142 -2.51 21.94 -10.54
C ASP A 142 -2.07 22.19 -11.99
N ALA A 143 -2.25 21.20 -12.84
CA ALA A 143 -1.90 21.36 -14.23
C ALA A 143 -2.77 22.46 -14.85
N PRO A 144 -2.19 23.40 -15.62
CA PRO A 144 -2.98 24.31 -16.42
C PRO A 144 -3.95 23.48 -17.28
N LYS A 145 -5.25 23.69 -17.10
CA LYS A 145 -6.25 22.99 -17.92
C LYS A 145 -6.07 23.41 -19.38
N PRO A 146 -6.20 22.49 -20.36
CA PRO A 146 -6.50 21.06 -20.22
C PRO A 146 -5.21 20.20 -20.22
N HIS A 147 -4.90 19.55 -19.09
CA HIS A 147 -3.83 18.55 -19.03
C HIS A 147 -4.43 17.20 -18.60
N PRO A 148 -4.21 16.11 -19.37
CA PRO A 148 -4.70 14.79 -19.00
C PRO A 148 -3.96 14.23 -17.78
N THR A 149 -4.69 13.55 -16.89
CA THR A 149 -4.18 12.98 -15.63
C THR A 149 -3.19 11.82 -15.83
N TRP A 150 -3.25 11.14 -16.98
CA TRP A 150 -2.38 10.00 -17.33
C TRP A 150 -1.01 10.41 -17.91
N LYS A 151 -0.78 11.70 -18.20
CA LYS A 151 0.47 12.17 -18.81
C LYS A 151 1.48 12.57 -17.71
N PRO A 152 2.64 11.91 -17.62
CA PRO A 152 3.67 12.26 -16.64
C PRO A 152 4.12 13.72 -16.80
N ARG A 153 4.34 14.43 -15.69
CA ARG A 153 4.92 15.77 -15.69
C ARG A 153 6.37 15.70 -15.21
N LEU A 154 7.27 16.29 -15.99
CA LEU A 154 8.58 16.69 -15.48
C LEU A 154 8.34 17.82 -14.47
N PHE A 155 9.03 17.80 -13.34
CA PHE A 155 9.03 18.91 -12.39
C PHE A 155 9.33 20.19 -13.17
N GLY A 156 8.33 21.09 -13.25
CA GLY A 156 8.60 22.47 -13.60
C GLY A 156 9.59 23.05 -12.58
N PRO A 157 10.20 24.22 -12.86
CA PRO A 157 11.00 24.89 -11.85
C PRO A 157 10.09 25.23 -10.67
N LEU A 158 10.15 24.42 -9.60
CA LEU A 158 9.56 24.73 -8.30
C LEU A 158 10.14 26.08 -7.86
N SER A 159 9.35 27.15 -7.97
CA SER A 159 9.87 28.51 -7.77
C SER A 159 10.17 28.83 -6.30
N GLN A 160 9.75 27.97 -5.37
CA GLN A 160 10.00 28.15 -3.92
C GLN A 160 10.59 26.90 -3.24
N GLU A 161 10.39 25.68 -3.76
CA GLU A 161 10.79 24.42 -3.12
C GLU A 161 12.17 23.87 -3.53
N ARG A 162 12.94 24.60 -4.35
CA ARG A 162 14.30 24.16 -4.75
C ARG A 162 15.22 23.89 -3.55
N CYS A 163 15.09 24.64 -2.46
CA CYS A 163 15.85 24.40 -1.22
C CYS A 163 15.40 23.13 -0.48
N LEU A 164 14.18 22.65 -0.69
CA LEU A 164 13.67 21.45 -0.02
C LEU A 164 14.11 20.18 -0.75
N LEU A 165 14.35 20.28 -2.06
CA LEU A 165 14.91 19.20 -2.88
C LEU A 165 16.42 19.00 -2.65
N THR A 166 17.15 19.98 -2.14
CA THR A 166 18.58 19.82 -1.81
C THR A 166 18.82 18.99 -0.54
N LEU A 167 17.76 18.67 0.22
CA LEU A 167 17.83 17.80 1.40
C LEU A 167 17.97 16.31 1.06
N GLY A 168 18.02 15.97 -0.24
CA GLY A 168 18.08 14.61 -0.74
C GLY A 168 16.72 13.92 -0.74
N PHE A 169 16.67 12.78 -1.43
CA PHE A 169 15.47 11.96 -1.54
C PHE A 169 15.64 10.68 -0.75
N THR A 170 14.58 10.26 -0.08
CA THR A 170 14.54 9.09 0.80
C THR A 170 13.53 8.09 0.28
N PHE A 171 13.84 6.80 0.36
CA PHE A 171 12.86 5.78 -0.05
C PHE A 171 11.67 5.80 0.92
N TYR A 172 10.47 5.91 0.36
CA TYR A 172 9.23 6.06 1.13
C TYR A 172 8.05 5.40 0.40
N HIS A 173 7.09 4.92 1.19
CA HIS A 173 5.82 4.36 0.74
C HIS A 173 4.79 5.48 0.61
N ALA A 174 4.53 5.98 -0.60
CA ALA A 174 3.66 7.15 -0.78
C ALA A 174 2.19 6.93 -0.46
N ASP A 175 1.75 5.67 -0.37
CA ASP A 175 0.37 5.28 -0.08
C ASP A 175 0.22 4.58 1.27
N LEU A 176 0.72 5.18 2.36
CA LEU A 176 0.54 4.65 3.74
C LEU A 176 -0.85 4.95 4.32
N GLY A 177 -1.88 4.84 3.48
CA GLY A 177 -3.27 4.90 3.90
C GLY A 177 -3.64 3.75 4.86
N PRO A 178 -4.78 3.86 5.56
CA PRO A 178 -5.20 2.90 6.57
C PRO A 178 -5.48 1.49 6.02
N THR A 179 -5.70 1.33 4.73
CA THR A 179 -5.87 0.03 4.06
C THR A 179 -4.54 -0.72 3.88
N ASN A 180 -3.41 -0.02 3.88
CA ASN A 180 -2.09 -0.59 3.58
C ASN A 180 -1.24 -0.88 4.84
N VAL A 181 -1.79 -0.60 6.02
CA VAL A 181 -1.18 -0.91 7.32
C VAL A 181 -1.92 -2.08 7.95
N LEU A 182 -1.18 -3.11 8.37
CA LEU A 182 -1.73 -4.26 9.07
C LEU A 182 -1.45 -4.16 10.57
N VAL A 183 -2.45 -4.53 11.37
CA VAL A 183 -2.43 -4.48 12.83
C VAL A 183 -2.67 -5.89 13.38
N SER A 184 -2.02 -6.22 14.50
CA SER A 184 -2.26 -7.47 15.22
C SER A 184 -3.70 -7.58 15.72
N ASP A 185 -4.16 -8.81 15.96
CA ASP A 185 -5.53 -9.07 16.42
C ASP A 185 -5.88 -8.39 17.76
N ASP A 186 -4.88 -8.16 18.62
CA ASP A 186 -5.03 -7.43 19.87
C ASP A 186 -5.02 -5.89 19.70
N GLY A 187 -4.74 -5.40 18.49
CA GLY A 187 -4.68 -3.97 18.17
C GLY A 187 -3.43 -3.25 18.66
N ASP A 188 -2.47 -3.95 19.26
CA ASP A 188 -1.39 -3.31 20.02
C ASP A 188 -0.14 -2.96 19.21
N ARG A 189 0.02 -3.52 18.01
CA ARG A 189 1.19 -3.27 17.15
C ARG A 189 0.86 -3.31 15.67
N ALA A 190 1.64 -2.58 14.88
CA ALA A 190 1.66 -2.78 13.44
C ALA A 190 2.40 -4.10 13.12
N THR A 191 1.78 -4.98 12.33
CA THR A 191 2.36 -6.28 11.92
C THR A 191 2.97 -6.23 10.53
N GLY A 192 2.56 -5.28 9.69
CA GLY A 192 3.22 -5.03 8.42
C GLY A 192 2.65 -3.87 7.63
N ILE A 193 3.34 -3.57 6.54
CA ILE A 193 2.98 -2.58 5.53
C ILE A 193 2.97 -3.29 4.19
N ILE A 194 1.85 -3.20 3.48
CA ILE A 194 1.63 -3.81 2.17
C ILE A 194 1.50 -2.73 1.09
N GLU A 195 1.41 -3.14 -0.17
CA GLU A 195 1.17 -2.25 -1.32
C GLU A 195 2.27 -1.24 -1.68
N TRP A 196 3.51 -1.72 -1.68
CA TRP A 196 4.70 -0.94 -2.05
C TRP A 196 4.79 -0.51 -3.53
N GLU A 197 3.73 -0.64 -4.33
CA GLU A 197 3.74 -0.28 -5.76
C GLU A 197 4.09 1.19 -6.01
N SER A 198 3.74 2.06 -5.05
CA SER A 198 4.05 3.50 -5.06
C SER A 198 5.33 3.82 -4.28
N GLY A 199 6.16 2.82 -3.98
CA GLY A 199 7.45 3.00 -3.33
C GLY A 199 8.46 3.69 -4.26
N ALA A 200 8.98 4.84 -3.85
CA ALA A 200 9.97 5.60 -4.61
C ALA A 200 10.81 6.50 -3.71
N TYR A 201 11.77 7.23 -4.29
CA TYR A 201 12.57 8.23 -3.58
C TYR A 201 11.85 9.57 -3.56
N TYR A 202 11.35 9.98 -2.39
CA TYR A 202 10.59 11.21 -2.17
C TYR A 202 11.40 12.25 -1.40
N PRO A 203 11.11 13.56 -1.57
CA PRO A 203 11.69 14.59 -0.72
C PRO A 203 11.37 14.33 0.76
N ARG A 204 12.32 14.57 1.66
CA ARG A 204 12.11 14.29 3.10
C ARG A 204 10.91 15.01 3.70
N PHE A 205 10.65 16.25 3.28
CA PHE A 205 9.49 17.02 3.75
C PHE A 205 8.16 16.40 3.30
N TYR A 206 8.16 15.78 2.11
CA TYR A 206 6.97 15.16 1.53
C TYR A 206 6.51 13.97 2.38
N VAL A 207 7.45 13.20 2.94
CA VAL A 207 7.18 12.10 3.86
C VAL A 207 6.36 12.58 5.07
N ALA A 208 6.73 13.71 5.67
CA ALA A 208 6.02 14.25 6.83
C ALA A 208 4.68 14.92 6.48
N SER A 209 4.55 15.50 5.29
CA SER A 209 3.35 16.24 4.89
C SER A 209 2.29 15.39 4.21
N LYS A 210 2.67 14.28 3.57
CA LYS A 210 1.76 13.40 2.82
C LYS A 210 0.60 12.85 3.67
N PRO A 211 0.80 12.44 4.94
CA PRO A 211 -0.30 11.97 5.78
C PRO A 211 -1.41 13.01 6.01
N ALA A 212 -1.11 14.31 5.89
CA ALA A 212 -2.12 15.37 6.00
C ALA A 212 -2.99 15.52 4.75
N SER A 213 -2.87 14.61 3.78
CA SER A 213 -3.70 14.61 2.58
C SER A 213 -4.94 13.74 2.73
N GLY A 214 -6.02 14.09 2.04
CA GLY A 214 -7.28 13.34 2.10
C GLY A 214 -7.21 11.87 1.67
N ALA A 215 -6.12 11.41 1.04
CA ALA A 215 -5.93 10.00 0.70
C ALA A 215 -5.55 9.10 1.89
N PHE A 216 -5.25 9.69 3.04
CA PHE A 216 -4.96 8.96 4.28
C PHE A 216 -6.17 8.96 5.23
N GLY A 217 -7.31 9.45 4.75
CA GLY A 217 -8.56 9.41 5.49
C GLY A 217 -9.04 7.98 5.69
N LEU A 218 -9.63 7.73 6.85
CA LEU A 218 -10.37 6.50 7.12
C LEU A 218 -11.73 6.57 6.41
N GLU A 219 -12.13 5.48 5.78
CA GLU A 219 -13.43 5.35 5.12
C GLU A 219 -14.49 4.68 6.02
N CYS A 220 -14.04 4.04 7.10
CA CYS A 220 -14.87 3.39 8.10
C CYS A 220 -15.72 4.42 8.85
N GLU A 221 -16.81 3.96 9.47
CA GLU A 221 -17.67 4.84 10.28
C GLU A 221 -16.89 5.41 11.47
N THR A 222 -16.48 6.67 11.35
CA THR A 222 -15.73 7.39 12.38
C THR A 222 -16.08 8.87 12.38
N GLU A 223 -16.05 9.49 13.55
CA GLU A 223 -16.27 10.94 13.70
C GLU A 223 -15.07 11.78 13.25
N ASP A 224 -13.89 11.15 13.11
CA ASP A 224 -12.64 11.81 12.76
C ASP A 224 -11.86 11.03 11.67
N PRO A 225 -12.30 11.14 10.39
CA PRO A 225 -11.67 10.41 9.28
C PRO A 225 -10.20 10.75 9.08
N GLU A 226 -9.78 11.96 9.46
CA GLU A 226 -8.41 12.45 9.26
C GLU A 226 -7.44 11.98 10.36
N ARG A 227 -7.95 11.34 11.41
CA ARG A 227 -7.18 11.04 12.62
C ARG A 227 -5.96 10.18 12.37
N TRP A 228 -6.05 9.21 11.46
CA TRP A 228 -4.90 8.39 11.08
C TRP A 228 -3.78 9.25 10.50
N GLY A 229 -4.10 10.09 9.51
CA GLY A 229 -3.14 10.99 8.88
C GLY A 229 -2.45 11.91 9.89
N GLN A 230 -3.20 12.44 10.86
CA GLN A 230 -2.65 13.27 11.93
C GLN A 230 -1.67 12.50 12.82
N LEU A 231 -2.07 11.32 13.33
CA LEU A 231 -1.22 10.50 14.19
C LEU A 231 0.06 10.04 13.49
N LEU A 232 -0.05 9.67 12.21
CA LEU A 232 1.11 9.26 11.42
C LEU A 232 2.06 10.44 11.19
N ALA A 233 1.55 11.64 10.89
CA ALA A 233 2.38 12.84 10.77
C ALA A 233 3.14 13.15 12.08
N GLU A 234 2.44 13.10 13.22
CA GLU A 234 3.05 13.28 14.54
C GLU A 234 4.14 12.22 14.83
N ALA A 235 3.89 10.95 14.49
CA ALA A 235 4.88 9.88 14.63
C ALA A 235 6.11 10.11 13.75
N LEU A 236 5.93 10.45 12.48
CA LEU A 236 7.03 10.75 11.56
C LEU A 236 7.87 11.95 12.05
N GLN A 237 7.23 12.99 12.60
CA GLN A 237 7.96 14.10 13.21
C GLN A 237 8.83 13.66 14.38
N ARG A 238 8.32 12.80 15.27
CA ARG A 238 9.10 12.21 16.38
C ARG A 238 10.30 11.39 15.89
N HIS A 239 10.21 10.81 14.68
CA HIS A 239 11.30 10.08 14.03
C HIS A 239 12.17 10.95 13.09
N GLY A 240 12.04 12.28 13.16
CA GLY A 240 12.97 13.22 12.51
C GLY A 240 12.61 13.64 11.08
N TYR A 241 11.38 13.38 10.63
CA TYR A 241 10.85 13.94 9.39
C TYR A 241 10.16 15.28 9.70
N LYS A 242 10.67 16.40 9.18
CA LYS A 242 10.01 17.70 9.41
C LYS A 242 9.02 18.01 8.30
N VAL A 243 7.99 18.80 8.59
CA VAL A 243 7.06 19.27 7.56
C VAL A 243 7.68 20.39 6.72
N ALA A 244 7.15 20.64 5.53
CA ALA A 244 7.68 21.66 4.60
C ALA A 244 7.85 23.04 5.25
N ALA A 245 6.88 23.46 6.08
CA ALA A 245 6.90 24.74 6.79
C ALA A 245 8.09 24.90 7.74
N GLU A 246 8.64 23.80 8.28
CA GLU A 246 9.82 23.83 9.16
C GLU A 246 11.15 23.87 8.41
N TYR A 247 11.12 23.72 7.08
CA TYR A 247 12.29 23.82 6.22
C TYR A 247 12.33 25.13 5.42
N LEU A 248 11.30 25.97 5.53
CA LEU A 248 11.27 27.32 4.97
C LEU A 248 11.69 28.32 6.06
N PRO A 249 12.61 29.27 5.76
CA PRO A 249 13.03 30.29 6.71
C PRO A 249 11.94 31.32 7.03
#